data_AF-A0A5B9R188-F1
#
_entry.id   AF-A0A5B9R188-F1
#
_cell.length_a   1.000
_cell.length_b   1.000
_cell.length_c   1.000
_cell.angle_alpha   90.00
_cell.angle_beta   90.00
_cell.angle_gamma   90.00
#
_symmetry.space_group_name_H-M   'P 1'
#
loop_
_entity.id
_entity.type
_entity.pdbx_description
1 polymer ?
#
loop_
_entity_poly.entity_id
_entity_poly.type
_entity_poly.pdbx_seq_one_letter_code
_entity_poly.pdbx_strand_id
1 'polypeptide(L)'
;MRKLCLASLWMAAAWLSTQSLMAAETFAPLKQGQPPRSVEALWADYDPRAEPLDVEILKEWQQDGVVMQVLRYRVGIFKGQKSMLAAVYGYPQGASDLPGLVQAHGGGQYADYHAVLTNAKRGYATISIAWAGRINAPDYKVDRDGVKLFTDQATDDPDYKLTTDWGALDGYHAPARYGAGSMDVKPSRYTLDEVESPRNCCYFLWTVAARRALTFLEQQPQVDGERLGIYGHSMGGKITTLTAGIDKRVKAAAPSCGGISNKLDDELYLKTIADARYLDQLSCPIMFLSPANDFHGHLIDVPKAVELIETDQWRVATSAHSNHQDIGEFEVGGLLWFDQHLKGSFKVPATPEVQLKLKTSTGTPSFVVRPDASQTIDAVDVYYTQDGEPLEREHRKNRFWHYAKPVRNGEHWTADLPLATTEKPLWAYTNVRYRLDEPVTGAGYYYRVYTTDVFNVSSPVQVSSAEDLAAADVRTTRKPSLLIENFQDDWEKEWFVYRQDTWDKQDSWERMTHKIYSDLWRAPEGAKLALEVRSQTTQTLVVGLDWRNNKRAEVELSGDGQWQSIVLSPADFTAGSGSDRGQTDWRNVNTLKLSPKRKSDPRPEFRNLRWVVEAAH
;
A
#
# COMPACT_ATOMS: atom_id res chain seq x y z
N MET A 1 21.53 -78.96 56.17
CA MET A 1 20.06 -79.01 56.31
C MET A 1 19.58 -77.58 56.59
N ARG A 2 19.17 -76.80 55.59
CA ARG A 2 17.76 -76.47 55.26
C ARG A 2 16.87 -76.16 56.48
N LYS A 3 16.56 -74.88 56.74
CA LYS A 3 15.26 -74.18 56.47
C LYS A 3 15.19 -72.81 57.19
N LEU A 4 15.02 -71.71 56.42
CA LEU A 4 13.91 -70.71 56.41
C LEU A 4 13.78 -69.84 57.70
N CYS A 5 13.65 -68.49 57.66
CA CYS A 5 12.63 -67.71 56.94
C CYS A 5 12.90 -66.17 56.93
N LEU A 6 12.44 -65.51 55.84
CA LEU A 6 11.85 -64.14 55.67
C LEU A 6 12.70 -62.90 56.04
N ALA A 7 13.13 -62.05 55.09
CA ALA A 7 12.39 -61.04 54.28
C ALA A 7 13.00 -59.66 54.62
N SER A 8 13.50 -58.84 53.69
CA SER A 8 12.66 -57.93 52.90
C SER A 8 13.46 -57.11 51.86
N LEU A 9 12.86 -57.02 50.67
CA LEU A 9 12.90 -56.01 49.60
C LEU A 9 13.97 -54.90 49.59
N TRP A 10 14.74 -54.83 48.49
CA TRP A 10 15.17 -53.57 47.83
C TRP A 10 15.11 -53.74 46.31
N MET A 11 14.05 -53.23 45.67
CA MET A 11 14.03 -52.88 44.25
C MET A 11 14.07 -51.35 44.16
N ALA A 12 15.22 -50.79 43.80
CA ALA A 12 15.33 -49.38 43.47
C ALA A 12 14.85 -49.19 42.02
N ALA A 13 13.59 -48.75 41.87
CA ALA A 13 13.10 -48.21 40.61
C ALA A 13 13.66 -46.80 40.42
N ALA A 14 14.53 -46.63 39.43
CA ALA A 14 14.96 -45.33 38.96
C ALA A 14 13.77 -44.61 38.30
N TRP A 15 13.10 -43.74 39.05
CA TRP A 15 12.20 -42.74 38.50
C TRP A 15 13.03 -41.68 37.78
N LEU A 16 13.23 -41.84 36.47
CA LEU A 16 13.54 -40.71 35.60
C LEU A 16 12.29 -39.84 35.52
N SER A 17 12.21 -38.84 36.40
CA SER A 17 11.29 -37.74 36.22
C SER A 17 11.67 -37.02 34.94
N THR A 18 10.90 -37.24 33.88
CA THR A 18 10.83 -36.31 32.76
C THR A 18 10.18 -35.02 33.29
N GLN A 19 10.97 -34.16 33.93
CA GLN A 19 10.62 -32.75 34.02
C GLN A 19 10.56 -32.26 32.57
N SER A 20 9.35 -32.13 32.03
CA SER A 20 9.14 -31.35 30.82
C SER A 20 9.66 -29.95 31.13
N LEU A 21 10.86 -29.62 30.64
CA LEU A 21 11.34 -28.25 30.66
C LEU A 21 10.32 -27.44 29.85
N MET A 22 9.44 -26.72 30.55
CA MET A 22 8.61 -25.69 29.94
C MET A 22 9.57 -24.74 29.21
N ALA A 23 9.40 -24.61 27.89
CA ALA A 23 10.21 -23.69 27.11
C ALA A 23 10.05 -22.27 27.69
N ALA A 24 11.16 -21.55 27.83
CA ALA A 24 11.13 -20.19 28.35
C ALA A 24 10.30 -19.28 27.44
N GLU A 25 9.53 -18.36 28.05
CA GLU A 25 8.78 -17.34 27.32
C GLU A 25 9.72 -16.44 26.51
N THR A 26 9.30 -16.01 25.32
CA THR A 26 10.05 -15.08 24.48
C THR A 26 10.20 -13.70 25.12
N PHE A 27 9.18 -13.26 25.85
CA PHE A 27 9.18 -11.97 26.54
C PHE A 27 9.19 -12.19 28.04
N ALA A 28 10.05 -11.44 28.74
CA ALA A 28 10.04 -11.42 30.19
C ALA A 28 8.67 -10.93 30.73
N PRO A 29 8.18 -11.53 31.83
CA PRO A 29 6.99 -11.04 32.52
C PRO A 29 7.09 -9.55 32.87
N LEU A 30 5.95 -8.87 32.94
CA LEU A 30 5.90 -7.46 33.32
C LEU A 30 6.50 -7.25 34.72
N LYS A 31 7.44 -6.31 34.83
CA LYS A 31 8.04 -5.92 36.12
C LYS A 31 6.99 -5.19 36.94
N GLN A 32 6.59 -5.76 38.09
CA GLN A 32 5.55 -5.21 38.97
C GLN A 32 4.20 -4.98 38.27
N GLY A 33 3.89 -5.75 37.22
CA GLY A 33 2.67 -5.59 36.43
C GLY A 33 2.63 -4.31 35.58
N GLN A 34 3.74 -3.59 35.42
CA GLN A 34 3.78 -2.35 34.62
C GLN A 34 4.18 -2.64 33.17
N PRO A 35 3.37 -2.23 32.18
CA PRO A 35 3.70 -2.37 30.76
C PRO A 35 4.79 -1.37 30.33
N PRO A 36 5.53 -1.66 29.25
CA PRO A 36 6.41 -0.68 28.63
C PRO A 36 5.67 0.61 28.23
N ARG A 37 6.29 1.77 28.45
CA ARG A 37 5.70 3.10 28.20
C ARG A 37 6.41 3.89 27.09
N SER A 38 7.44 3.33 26.47
CA SER A 38 8.15 3.89 25.32
C SER A 38 8.56 2.78 24.35
N VAL A 39 8.97 3.15 23.13
CA VAL A 39 9.47 2.19 22.12
C VAL A 39 10.74 1.51 22.61
N GLU A 40 11.66 2.25 23.23
CA GLU A 40 12.93 1.71 23.76
C GLU A 40 12.65 0.66 24.82
N ALA A 41 11.78 0.97 25.80
CA ALA A 41 11.41 0.02 26.85
C ALA A 41 10.64 -1.20 26.31
N LEU A 42 9.88 -1.04 25.21
CA LEU A 42 9.13 -2.14 24.59
C LEU A 42 10.07 -3.18 23.97
N TRP A 43 11.19 -2.74 23.41
CA TRP A 43 12.13 -3.59 22.66
C TRP A 43 13.44 -3.91 23.38
N ALA A 44 13.72 -3.27 24.54
CA ALA A 44 15.00 -3.36 25.26
C ALA A 44 15.50 -4.80 25.53
N ASP A 45 14.57 -5.70 25.86
CA ASP A 45 14.89 -7.08 26.27
C ASP A 45 14.62 -8.11 25.14
N TYR A 46 14.38 -7.67 23.90
CA TYR A 46 14.05 -8.56 22.78
C TYR A 46 15.17 -8.67 21.74
N ASP A 47 15.83 -9.84 21.72
CA ASP A 47 16.75 -10.26 20.67
C ASP A 47 16.07 -11.28 19.73
N PRO A 48 15.78 -10.91 18.46
CA PRO A 48 15.16 -11.80 17.49
C PRO A 48 16.08 -12.94 17.02
N ARG A 49 17.36 -12.99 17.45
CA ARG A 49 18.31 -14.07 17.14
C ARG A 49 18.47 -15.09 18.27
N ALA A 50 18.05 -14.77 19.48
CA ALA A 50 18.31 -15.59 20.67
C ALA A 50 17.67 -16.98 20.60
N GLU A 51 16.51 -17.09 19.97
CA GLU A 51 15.74 -18.33 19.88
C GLU A 51 15.92 -19.05 18.54
N PRO A 52 16.00 -20.40 18.52
CA PRO A 52 15.98 -21.15 17.26
C PRO A 52 14.68 -20.90 16.47
N LEU A 53 14.78 -20.98 15.14
CA LEU A 53 13.66 -20.76 14.23
C LEU A 53 12.78 -21.99 14.01
N ASP A 54 13.20 -23.20 14.41
CA ASP A 54 12.44 -24.45 14.21
C ASP A 54 11.77 -24.54 12.82
N VAL A 55 12.53 -24.30 11.74
CA VAL A 55 11.99 -24.14 10.38
C VAL A 55 11.38 -25.45 9.87
N GLU A 56 10.18 -25.36 9.29
CA GLU A 56 9.48 -26.45 8.62
C GLU A 56 9.18 -26.06 7.17
N ILE A 57 9.71 -26.82 6.21
CA ILE A 57 9.37 -26.65 4.79
C ILE A 57 8.09 -27.43 4.50
N LEU A 58 7.05 -26.72 4.06
CA LEU A 58 5.71 -27.27 3.80
C LEU A 58 5.51 -27.62 2.33
N LYS A 59 6.15 -26.87 1.43
CA LYS A 59 6.22 -27.14 0.00
C LYS A 59 7.52 -26.57 -0.55
N GLU A 60 8.14 -27.24 -1.51
CA GLU A 60 9.22 -26.71 -2.31
C GLU A 60 8.93 -26.92 -3.80
N TRP A 61 9.30 -25.96 -4.65
CA TRP A 61 9.26 -26.10 -6.09
C TRP A 61 10.34 -25.21 -6.76
N GLN A 62 10.58 -25.46 -8.05
CA GLN A 62 11.41 -24.59 -8.88
C GLN A 62 10.54 -23.95 -9.96
N GLN A 63 10.79 -22.67 -10.24
CA GLN A 63 10.10 -21.94 -11.30
C GLN A 63 11.03 -20.88 -11.88
N ASP A 64 11.24 -20.90 -13.20
CA ASP A 64 12.03 -19.90 -13.92
C ASP A 64 13.43 -19.64 -13.32
N GLY A 65 14.14 -20.70 -12.92
CA GLY A 65 15.47 -20.59 -12.29
C GLY A 65 15.47 -20.13 -10.83
N VAL A 66 14.30 -20.07 -10.18
CA VAL A 66 14.15 -19.69 -8.78
C VAL A 66 13.73 -20.90 -7.95
N VAL A 67 14.40 -21.14 -6.82
CA VAL A 67 13.98 -22.08 -5.79
C VAL A 67 12.94 -21.39 -4.91
N MET A 68 11.79 -22.02 -4.70
CA MET A 68 10.65 -21.46 -4.00
C MET A 68 10.16 -22.43 -2.93
N GLN A 69 9.77 -21.88 -1.79
CA GLN A 69 9.31 -22.66 -0.64
C GLN A 69 8.08 -21.99 0.00
N VAL A 70 7.10 -22.81 0.37
CA VAL A 70 6.19 -22.46 1.46
C VAL A 70 6.77 -23.09 2.71
N LEU A 71 6.97 -22.30 3.75
CA LEU A 71 7.57 -22.74 5.01
C LEU A 71 6.88 -22.09 6.20
N ARG A 72 7.16 -22.58 7.40
CA ARG A 72 6.87 -21.87 8.64
C ARG A 72 8.04 -21.95 9.61
N TYR A 73 8.16 -20.95 10.48
CA TYR A 73 9.23 -20.86 11.46
C TYR A 73 8.73 -20.24 12.76
N ARG A 74 9.36 -20.59 13.87
CA ARG A 74 9.03 -20.12 15.20
C ARG A 74 9.28 -18.63 15.35
N VAL A 75 8.23 -17.90 15.73
CA VAL A 75 8.30 -16.48 16.09
C VAL A 75 8.45 -16.25 17.59
N GLY A 76 8.04 -17.22 18.41
CA GLY A 76 8.26 -17.20 19.84
C GLY A 76 7.53 -18.30 20.59
N ILE A 77 7.71 -18.34 21.90
CA ILE A 77 6.89 -19.03 22.89
C ILE A 77 6.09 -17.95 23.62
N PHE A 78 4.76 -18.04 23.54
CA PHE A 78 3.85 -17.12 24.21
C PHE A 78 2.87 -17.92 25.07
N LYS A 79 2.84 -17.63 26.37
CA LYS A 79 1.97 -18.31 27.35
C LYS A 79 2.17 -19.83 27.32
N GLY A 80 3.42 -20.26 27.26
CA GLY A 80 3.88 -21.64 27.21
C GLY A 80 3.65 -22.33 25.87
N GLN A 81 3.09 -21.65 24.87
CA GLN A 81 2.76 -22.23 23.57
C GLN A 81 3.68 -21.71 22.47
N LYS A 82 4.18 -22.64 21.65
CA LYS A 82 4.96 -22.30 20.46
C LYS A 82 4.08 -21.60 19.44
N SER A 83 4.56 -20.47 18.93
CA SER A 83 3.95 -19.73 17.83
C SER A 83 4.82 -19.82 16.58
N MET A 84 4.20 -20.21 15.47
CA MET A 84 4.82 -20.45 14.17
C MET A 84 4.27 -19.47 13.13
N LEU A 85 5.12 -18.84 12.34
CA LEU A 85 4.70 -17.95 11.25
C LEU A 85 4.97 -18.63 9.91
N ALA A 86 3.94 -18.75 9.09
CA ALA A 86 4.10 -19.21 7.71
C ALA A 86 4.59 -18.09 6.80
N ALA A 87 5.25 -18.47 5.71
CA ALA A 87 5.78 -17.56 4.72
C ALA A 87 5.96 -18.26 3.36
N VAL A 88 6.07 -17.44 2.32
CA VAL A 88 6.62 -17.86 1.03
C VAL A 88 8.05 -17.32 0.95
N TYR A 89 9.02 -18.18 0.68
CA TYR A 89 10.43 -17.83 0.54
C TYR A 89 10.96 -18.26 -0.83
N GLY A 90 11.93 -17.55 -1.37
CA GLY A 90 12.58 -17.97 -2.60
C GLY A 90 13.80 -17.14 -2.97
N TYR A 91 14.64 -17.72 -3.84
CA TYR A 91 15.95 -17.20 -4.22
C TYR A 91 16.40 -17.79 -5.56
N PRO A 92 17.24 -17.07 -6.34
CA PRO A 92 17.81 -17.61 -7.58
C PRO A 92 18.63 -18.87 -7.31
N GLN A 93 18.40 -19.92 -8.11
CA GLN A 93 19.06 -21.20 -7.96
C GLN A 93 20.58 -21.06 -8.15
N GLY A 94 21.35 -21.65 -7.22
CA GLY A 94 22.81 -21.65 -7.28
C GLY A 94 23.49 -20.31 -6.97
N ALA A 95 22.71 -19.27 -6.64
CA ALA A 95 23.27 -17.99 -6.24
C ALA A 95 23.72 -18.00 -4.76
N SER A 96 24.67 -17.13 -4.45
CA SER A 96 25.20 -16.87 -3.12
C SER A 96 25.42 -15.37 -2.96
N ASP A 97 25.67 -14.90 -1.74
CA ASP A 97 25.92 -13.48 -1.45
C ASP A 97 24.77 -12.60 -2.01
N LEU A 98 23.54 -13.02 -1.73
CA LEU A 98 22.34 -12.32 -2.16
C LEU A 98 21.92 -11.29 -1.11
N PRO A 99 21.52 -10.07 -1.50
CA PRO A 99 20.73 -9.23 -0.63
C PRO A 99 19.38 -9.90 -0.31
N GLY A 100 18.88 -9.66 0.90
CA GLY A 100 17.64 -10.24 1.41
C GLY A 100 16.51 -9.21 1.50
N LEU A 101 15.28 -9.61 1.21
CA LEU A 101 14.09 -8.76 1.37
C LEU A 101 13.01 -9.45 2.21
N VAL A 102 12.48 -8.73 3.19
CA VAL A 102 11.23 -9.08 3.87
C VAL A 102 10.07 -8.33 3.21
N GLN A 103 9.01 -9.05 2.84
CA GLN A 103 7.79 -8.48 2.30
C GLN A 103 6.63 -8.67 3.28
N ALA A 104 6.00 -7.57 3.72
CA ALA A 104 4.83 -7.58 4.60
C ALA A 104 3.56 -7.17 3.83
N HIS A 105 2.58 -8.08 3.79
CA HIS A 105 1.32 -7.86 3.06
C HIS A 105 0.34 -6.93 3.80
N GLY A 106 -0.64 -6.37 3.08
CA GLY A 106 -1.73 -5.56 3.65
C GLY A 106 -2.86 -6.38 4.29
N GLY A 107 -3.81 -5.70 4.95
CA GLY A 107 -4.83 -6.31 5.82
C GLY A 107 -5.72 -7.40 5.21
N GLY A 108 -6.00 -7.32 3.91
CA GLY A 108 -6.79 -8.29 3.15
C GLY A 108 -5.99 -9.19 2.20
N GLN A 109 -4.66 -9.13 2.26
CA GLN A 109 -3.74 -9.74 1.30
C GLN A 109 -3.04 -11.00 1.85
N TYR A 110 -2.10 -11.57 1.09
CA TYR A 110 -1.49 -12.87 1.31
C TYR A 110 0.02 -12.74 1.42
N ALA A 111 0.69 -13.70 2.06
CA ALA A 111 2.06 -14.00 1.66
C ALA A 111 2.00 -14.55 0.23
N ASP A 112 2.63 -13.86 -0.72
CA ASP A 112 2.39 -14.11 -2.14
C ASP A 112 3.68 -14.41 -2.91
N TYR A 113 3.65 -15.52 -3.64
CA TYR A 113 4.81 -16.01 -4.37
C TYR A 113 5.24 -15.08 -5.53
N HIS A 114 4.36 -14.24 -6.08
CA HIS A 114 4.75 -13.33 -7.17
C HIS A 114 5.78 -12.28 -6.71
N ALA A 115 5.64 -11.76 -5.49
CA ALA A 115 6.62 -10.84 -4.90
C ALA A 115 7.97 -11.51 -4.71
N VAL A 116 7.98 -12.77 -4.30
CA VAL A 116 9.20 -13.55 -4.12
C VAL A 116 9.85 -13.86 -5.48
N LEU A 117 9.07 -14.35 -6.43
CA LEU A 117 9.55 -14.75 -7.76
C LEU A 117 10.14 -13.58 -8.54
N THR A 118 9.44 -12.44 -8.58
CA THR A 118 9.91 -11.25 -9.31
C THR A 118 11.18 -10.66 -8.69
N ASN A 119 11.30 -10.64 -7.36
CA ASN A 119 12.53 -10.20 -6.70
C ASN A 119 13.68 -11.20 -6.88
N ALA A 120 13.41 -12.50 -6.86
CA ALA A 120 14.44 -13.50 -7.12
C ALA A 120 14.99 -13.40 -8.54
N LYS A 121 14.13 -13.16 -9.55
CA LYS A 121 14.58 -12.83 -10.92
C LYS A 121 15.44 -11.57 -11.01
N ARG A 122 15.33 -10.68 -10.02
CA ARG A 122 16.15 -9.46 -9.86
C ARG A 122 17.37 -9.66 -8.94
N GLY A 123 17.67 -10.89 -8.52
CA GLY A 123 18.85 -11.20 -7.71
C GLY A 123 18.68 -10.97 -6.21
N TYR A 124 17.49 -11.19 -5.65
CA TYR A 124 17.23 -11.14 -4.21
C TYR A 124 16.78 -12.49 -3.66
N ALA A 125 17.17 -12.80 -2.42
CA ALA A 125 16.43 -13.76 -1.62
C ALA A 125 15.28 -13.03 -0.92
N THR A 126 14.04 -13.50 -1.06
CA THR A 126 12.86 -12.78 -0.53
C THR A 126 11.98 -13.70 0.31
N ILE A 127 11.57 -13.23 1.49
CA ILE A 127 10.56 -13.87 2.32
C ILE A 127 9.31 -12.98 2.43
N SER A 128 8.17 -13.49 1.99
CA SER A 128 6.85 -12.86 2.14
C SER A 128 6.13 -13.50 3.33
N ILE A 129 5.85 -12.73 4.37
CA ILE A 129 5.35 -13.24 5.66
C ILE A 129 3.82 -13.31 5.73
N ALA A 130 3.27 -14.47 6.14
CA ALA A 130 1.84 -14.71 6.23
C ALA A 130 1.31 -14.37 7.64
N TRP A 131 1.49 -13.14 8.11
CA TRP A 131 1.11 -12.74 9.47
C TRP A 131 -0.40 -12.91 9.76
N ALA A 132 -1.25 -12.87 8.72
CA ALA A 132 -2.68 -13.18 8.81
C ALA A 132 -3.02 -14.65 8.48
N GLY A 133 -2.03 -15.53 8.31
CA GLY A 133 -2.19 -16.94 7.94
C GLY A 133 -2.58 -17.19 6.49
N ARG A 134 -2.67 -16.16 5.65
CA ARG A 134 -3.07 -16.30 4.25
C ARG A 134 -1.86 -16.45 3.34
N ILE A 135 -1.89 -17.43 2.46
CA ILE A 135 -0.80 -17.80 1.56
C ILE A 135 -1.36 -17.94 0.15
N ASN A 136 -0.68 -17.34 -0.82
CA ASN A 136 -0.92 -17.56 -2.24
C ASN A 136 0.36 -18.09 -2.89
N ALA A 137 0.36 -19.38 -3.18
CA ALA A 137 1.39 -20.08 -3.92
C ALA A 137 0.74 -21.17 -4.79
N PRO A 138 1.36 -21.57 -5.93
CA PRO A 138 0.88 -22.70 -6.73
C PRO A 138 0.66 -23.92 -5.82
N ASP A 139 -0.45 -24.63 -5.96
CA ASP A 139 -0.86 -25.81 -5.18
C ASP A 139 -0.78 -25.70 -3.64
N TYR A 140 -0.62 -24.49 -3.10
CA TYR A 140 -0.58 -24.22 -1.66
C TYR A 140 -1.21 -22.86 -1.37
N LYS A 141 -2.53 -22.81 -1.57
CA LYS A 141 -3.32 -21.62 -1.26
C LYS A 141 -4.03 -21.80 0.07
N VAL A 142 -3.90 -20.78 0.92
CA VAL A 142 -4.63 -20.62 2.18
C VAL A 142 -5.30 -19.25 2.14
N ASP A 143 -6.61 -19.23 1.94
CA ASP A 143 -7.42 -18.01 1.98
C ASP A 143 -8.13 -17.87 3.33
N ARG A 144 -9.18 -17.06 3.40
CA ARG A 144 -9.91 -16.83 4.65
C ARG A 144 -10.55 -18.11 5.17
N ASP A 145 -11.05 -18.95 4.29
CA ASP A 145 -11.69 -20.21 4.67
C ASP A 145 -10.63 -21.23 5.07
N GLY A 146 -9.51 -21.27 4.35
CA GLY A 146 -8.34 -22.07 4.74
C GLY A 146 -7.76 -21.71 6.11
N VAL A 147 -7.67 -20.41 6.44
CA VAL A 147 -7.27 -19.96 7.80
C VAL A 147 -8.28 -20.46 8.84
N LYS A 148 -9.58 -20.40 8.54
CA LYS A 148 -10.61 -20.89 9.44
C LYS A 148 -10.49 -22.39 9.69
N LEU A 149 -10.30 -23.19 8.63
CA LEU A 149 -10.05 -24.63 8.74
C LEU A 149 -8.84 -24.92 9.64
N PHE A 150 -7.76 -24.14 9.48
CA PHE A 150 -6.58 -24.25 10.33
C PHE A 150 -6.91 -23.97 11.80
N THR A 151 -7.59 -22.86 12.10
CA THR A 151 -7.95 -22.49 13.47
C THR A 151 -8.95 -23.44 14.13
N ASP A 152 -9.82 -24.05 13.35
CA ASP A 152 -10.81 -25.05 13.82
C ASP A 152 -10.19 -26.44 13.97
N GLN A 153 -8.92 -26.63 13.58
CA GLN A 153 -8.22 -27.92 13.56
C GLN A 153 -8.98 -28.97 12.74
N ALA A 154 -9.57 -28.56 11.61
CA ALA A 154 -10.33 -29.43 10.72
C ALA A 154 -9.41 -30.30 9.85
N THR A 155 -8.57 -31.16 10.47
CA THR A 155 -7.50 -31.91 9.81
C THR A 155 -7.98 -32.97 8.81
N ASP A 156 -9.26 -33.35 8.89
CA ASP A 156 -9.87 -34.30 7.96
C ASP A 156 -10.40 -33.60 6.69
N ASP A 157 -10.44 -32.27 6.67
CA ASP A 157 -10.88 -31.49 5.51
C ASP A 157 -9.77 -31.49 4.42
N PRO A 158 -10.07 -31.82 3.16
CA PRO A 158 -9.08 -31.87 2.09
C PRO A 158 -8.42 -30.52 1.79
N ASP A 159 -9.07 -29.40 2.15
CA ASP A 159 -8.52 -28.05 1.96
C ASP A 159 -7.67 -27.58 3.14
N TYR A 160 -7.66 -28.32 4.26
CA TYR A 160 -6.82 -28.04 5.42
C TYR A 160 -5.34 -28.01 5.03
N LYS A 161 -4.66 -26.91 5.37
CA LYS A 161 -3.23 -26.74 5.18
C LYS A 161 -2.63 -26.11 6.43
N LEU A 162 -1.40 -26.50 6.74
CA LEU A 162 -0.63 -25.83 7.77
C LEU A 162 -0.37 -24.37 7.35
N THR A 163 -0.56 -23.44 8.29
CA THR A 163 -0.24 -22.03 8.07
C THR A 163 0.32 -21.44 9.37
N THR A 164 0.38 -20.12 9.46
CA THR A 164 0.71 -19.38 10.68
C THR A 164 -0.14 -19.89 11.83
N ASP A 165 0.48 -20.12 12.97
CA ASP A 165 -0.13 -20.44 14.24
C ASP A 165 0.40 -19.48 15.30
N TRP A 166 -0.46 -18.57 15.77
CA TRP A 166 -0.13 -17.65 16.87
C TRP A 166 -0.20 -18.32 18.26
N GLY A 167 -0.34 -19.65 18.32
CA GLY A 167 -0.36 -20.41 19.56
C GLY A 167 -1.49 -19.94 20.47
N ALA A 168 -1.13 -19.45 21.66
CA ALA A 168 -2.09 -18.94 22.64
C ALA A 168 -2.68 -17.55 22.30
N LEU A 169 -2.10 -16.84 21.32
CA LEU A 169 -2.47 -15.48 20.96
C LEU A 169 -3.38 -15.45 19.72
N ASP A 170 -4.11 -14.34 19.54
CA ASP A 170 -4.82 -14.03 18.30
C ASP A 170 -4.14 -12.88 17.55
N GLY A 171 -3.04 -13.22 16.88
CA GLY A 171 -2.33 -12.29 16.00
C GLY A 171 -2.93 -12.19 14.58
N TYR A 172 -4.09 -12.79 14.33
CA TYR A 172 -4.74 -12.75 13.02
C TYR A 172 -5.56 -11.47 12.85
N HIS A 173 -5.69 -10.97 11.61
CA HIS A 173 -6.53 -9.81 11.31
C HIS A 173 -7.86 -10.21 10.64
N ALA A 174 -7.84 -11.02 9.58
CA ALA A 174 -9.05 -11.36 8.84
C ALA A 174 -8.95 -12.72 8.13
N PRO A 175 -9.62 -13.78 8.64
CA PRO A 175 -10.42 -13.79 9.87
C PRO A 175 -9.54 -13.72 11.12
N ALA A 176 -10.05 -13.10 12.20
CA ALA A 176 -9.48 -13.25 13.53
C ALA A 176 -10.04 -14.49 14.22
N ARG A 177 -9.26 -15.18 15.06
CA ARG A 177 -9.67 -16.43 15.73
C ARG A 177 -10.82 -16.19 16.72
N TYR A 178 -10.85 -15.04 17.39
CA TYR A 178 -11.83 -14.68 18.42
C TYR A 178 -12.65 -13.43 18.10
N GLY A 179 -12.88 -13.16 16.81
CA GLY A 179 -13.82 -12.12 16.33
C GLY A 179 -13.12 -10.90 15.73
N ALA A 180 -12.16 -10.29 16.45
CA ALA A 180 -11.32 -9.22 15.91
C ALA A 180 -9.93 -9.26 16.56
N GLY A 181 -8.87 -9.19 15.75
CA GLY A 181 -7.51 -9.01 16.25
C GLY A 181 -7.40 -7.67 17.00
N SER A 182 -6.70 -7.67 18.14
CA SER A 182 -6.53 -6.44 18.94
C SER A 182 -5.58 -5.49 18.19
N MET A 183 -6.15 -4.44 17.60
CA MET A 183 -5.41 -3.33 17.02
C MET A 183 -5.15 -2.20 18.03
N ASP A 184 -5.64 -2.36 19.25
CA ASP A 184 -5.46 -1.47 20.39
C ASP A 184 -4.47 -2.07 21.39
N VAL A 185 -4.42 -1.53 22.60
CA VAL A 185 -3.52 -1.97 23.69
C VAL A 185 -4.26 -2.74 24.80
N LYS A 186 -5.55 -3.03 24.60
CA LYS A 186 -6.41 -3.59 25.64
C LYS A 186 -6.13 -5.08 25.86
N PRO A 187 -6.22 -5.57 27.11
CA PRO A 187 -6.03 -6.97 27.40
C PRO A 187 -7.25 -7.81 26.99
N SER A 188 -6.99 -9.06 26.65
CA SER A 188 -7.97 -10.12 26.50
C SER A 188 -7.32 -11.48 26.83
N ARG A 189 -8.11 -12.54 26.95
CA ARG A 189 -7.59 -13.89 27.21
C ARG A 189 -6.60 -14.38 26.13
N TYR A 190 -6.70 -13.83 24.93
CA TYR A 190 -5.93 -14.14 23.72
C TYR A 190 -4.90 -13.07 23.35
N THR A 191 -4.62 -12.11 24.24
CA THR A 191 -3.48 -11.19 24.11
C THR A 191 -2.33 -11.64 25.02
N LEU A 192 -1.15 -11.03 24.81
CA LEU A 192 0.08 -11.44 25.49
C LEU A 192 0.05 -11.10 26.98
N ASP A 193 -0.33 -9.86 27.33
CA ASP A 193 -0.41 -9.40 28.71
C ASP A 193 -1.86 -9.35 29.20
N GLU A 194 -2.07 -9.61 30.50
CA GLU A 194 -3.38 -9.59 31.16
C GLU A 194 -3.83 -8.17 31.57
N VAL A 195 -2.93 -7.18 31.41
CA VAL A 195 -3.18 -5.76 31.65
C VAL A 195 -3.08 -4.98 30.34
N GLU A 196 -3.57 -3.74 30.34
CA GLU A 196 -3.35 -2.83 29.22
C GLU A 196 -1.86 -2.68 28.92
N SER A 197 -1.47 -2.96 27.67
CA SER A 197 -0.06 -3.08 27.28
C SER A 197 0.10 -2.92 25.77
N PRO A 198 1.18 -2.27 25.29
CA PRO A 198 1.51 -2.25 23.87
C PRO A 198 1.76 -3.64 23.28
N ARG A 199 2.14 -4.61 24.12
CA ARG A 199 2.39 -5.99 23.72
C ARG A 199 1.12 -6.74 23.31
N ASN A 200 -0.07 -6.20 23.64
CA ASN A 200 -1.36 -6.74 23.22
C ASN A 200 -1.72 -6.36 21.77
N CYS A 201 -1.10 -5.32 21.23
CA CYS A 201 -1.39 -4.84 19.89
C CYS A 201 -0.82 -5.80 18.84
N CYS A 202 -1.62 -6.16 17.83
CA CYS A 202 -1.16 -7.03 16.75
C CYS A 202 0.03 -6.43 15.97
N TYR A 203 0.16 -5.10 15.87
CA TYR A 203 1.33 -4.49 15.26
C TYR A 203 2.64 -4.81 15.99
N PHE A 204 2.61 -5.01 17.31
CA PHE A 204 3.76 -5.50 18.06
C PHE A 204 4.12 -6.92 17.60
N LEU A 205 3.15 -7.84 17.59
CA LEU A 205 3.35 -9.23 17.15
C LEU A 205 3.82 -9.33 15.69
N TRP A 206 3.29 -8.50 14.80
CA TRP A 206 3.70 -8.50 13.40
C TRP A 206 5.10 -7.89 13.19
N THR A 207 5.49 -6.95 14.04
CA THR A 207 6.87 -6.43 14.05
C THR A 207 7.84 -7.50 14.57
N VAL A 208 7.46 -8.27 15.60
CA VAL A 208 8.20 -9.46 16.05
C VAL A 208 8.37 -10.45 14.89
N ALA A 209 7.28 -10.77 14.18
CA ALA A 209 7.31 -11.64 13.01
C ALA A 209 8.26 -11.13 11.91
N ALA A 210 8.23 -9.84 11.58
CA ALA A 210 9.14 -9.25 10.58
C ALA A 210 10.61 -9.32 11.02
N ARG A 211 10.91 -9.07 12.30
CA ARG A 211 12.28 -9.20 12.84
C ARG A 211 12.77 -10.64 12.85
N ARG A 212 11.88 -11.61 13.07
CA ARG A 212 12.19 -13.05 12.94
C ARG A 212 12.40 -13.46 11.49
N ALA A 213 11.69 -12.83 10.54
CA ALA A 213 11.93 -13.00 9.11
C ALA A 213 13.33 -12.52 8.68
N LEU A 214 13.81 -11.40 9.24
CA LEU A 214 15.19 -10.95 9.04
C LEU A 214 16.18 -11.98 9.58
N THR A 215 15.94 -12.53 10.78
CA THR A 215 16.78 -13.62 11.33
C THR A 215 16.77 -14.86 10.43
N PHE A 216 15.61 -15.21 9.86
CA PHE A 216 15.53 -16.31 8.90
C PHE A 216 16.42 -16.06 7.68
N LEU A 217 16.35 -14.86 7.08
CA LEU A 217 17.18 -14.48 5.94
C LEU A 217 18.67 -14.55 6.28
N GLU A 218 19.11 -13.99 7.41
CA GLU A 218 20.51 -14.03 7.86
C GLU A 218 21.07 -15.46 7.99
N GLN A 219 20.21 -16.43 8.31
CA GLN A 219 20.62 -17.83 8.49
C GLN A 219 20.64 -18.64 7.20
N GLN A 220 20.21 -18.08 6.06
CA GLN A 220 20.24 -18.78 4.78
C GLN A 220 21.65 -18.69 4.16
N PRO A 221 22.24 -19.79 3.68
CA PRO A 221 23.62 -19.81 3.20
C PRO A 221 23.85 -18.94 1.95
N GLN A 222 22.79 -18.70 1.17
CA GLN A 222 22.83 -17.86 -0.03
C GLN A 222 22.67 -16.35 0.26
N VAL A 223 22.37 -15.93 1.49
CA VAL A 223 22.04 -14.54 1.82
C VAL A 223 23.19 -13.86 2.56
N ASP A 224 23.48 -12.63 2.16
CA ASP A 224 24.30 -11.70 2.93
C ASP A 224 23.43 -10.97 3.97
N GLY A 225 23.62 -11.32 5.24
CA GLY A 225 22.91 -10.73 6.38
C GLY A 225 23.16 -9.23 6.58
N GLU A 226 24.19 -8.66 5.96
CA GLU A 226 24.46 -7.22 6.03
C GLU A 226 23.70 -6.41 4.98
N ARG A 227 22.97 -7.07 4.06
CA ARG A 227 22.24 -6.42 2.96
C ARG A 227 20.76 -6.78 2.96
N LEU A 228 20.09 -6.43 4.05
CA LEU A 228 18.66 -6.72 4.24
C LEU A 228 17.79 -5.47 4.05
N GLY A 229 16.65 -5.63 3.38
CA GLY A 229 15.62 -4.61 3.25
C GLY A 229 14.23 -5.11 3.65
N ILE A 230 13.31 -4.17 3.84
CA ILE A 230 11.90 -4.49 4.12
C ILE A 230 10.96 -3.55 3.36
N TYR A 231 9.88 -4.10 2.83
CA TYR A 231 8.81 -3.33 2.21
C TYR A 231 7.45 -3.97 2.47
N GLY A 232 6.40 -3.17 2.28
CA GLY A 232 5.05 -3.65 2.52
C GLY A 232 4.00 -2.62 2.17
N HIS A 233 2.76 -3.09 2.14
CA HIS A 233 1.62 -2.30 1.70
C HIS A 233 0.55 -2.17 2.76
N SER A 234 0.00 -0.96 2.94
CA SER A 234 -1.08 -0.67 3.89
C SER A 234 -0.64 -0.99 5.33
N MET A 235 -1.28 -1.96 5.98
CA MET A 235 -0.82 -2.51 7.26
C MET A 235 0.62 -3.02 7.19
N GLY A 236 1.03 -3.59 6.05
CA GLY A 236 2.42 -3.97 5.77
C GLY A 236 3.37 -2.79 5.65
N GLY A 237 2.89 -1.62 5.19
CA GLY A 237 3.67 -0.37 5.19
C GLY A 237 3.93 0.14 6.61
N LYS A 238 2.94 -0.01 7.50
CA LYS A 238 3.14 0.22 8.93
C LYS A 238 4.14 -0.78 9.53
N ILE A 239 4.00 -2.09 9.29
CA ILE A 239 4.97 -3.11 9.74
C ILE A 239 6.39 -2.79 9.24
N THR A 240 6.52 -2.34 7.99
CA THR A 240 7.79 -1.91 7.39
C THR A 240 8.42 -0.77 8.18
N THR A 241 7.67 0.29 8.47
CA THR A 241 8.17 1.45 9.21
C THR A 241 8.54 1.09 10.64
N LEU A 242 7.67 0.33 11.33
CA LEU A 242 7.92 -0.12 12.70
C LEU A 242 9.20 -0.97 12.78
N THR A 243 9.38 -1.91 11.85
CA THR A 243 10.57 -2.77 11.82
C THR A 243 11.83 -1.98 11.48
N ALA A 244 11.78 -1.11 10.47
CA ALA A 244 12.92 -0.30 10.04
C ALA A 244 13.39 0.70 11.10
N GLY A 245 12.48 1.25 11.91
CA GLY A 245 12.83 2.16 13.00
C GLY A 245 13.66 1.52 14.11
N ILE A 246 13.46 0.23 14.40
CA ILE A 246 14.02 -0.44 15.58
C ILE A 246 14.96 -1.62 15.29
N ASP A 247 15.07 -2.09 14.04
CA ASP A 247 15.96 -3.19 13.67
C ASP A 247 17.07 -2.72 12.72
N LYS A 248 18.27 -2.49 13.26
CA LYS A 248 19.43 -1.94 12.53
C LYS A 248 20.03 -2.87 11.46
N ARG A 249 19.51 -4.09 11.32
CA ARG A 249 19.81 -4.96 10.18
C ARG A 249 19.19 -4.44 8.89
N VAL A 250 18.07 -3.71 8.99
CA VAL A 250 17.41 -3.11 7.82
C VAL A 250 18.30 -1.99 7.27
N LYS A 251 18.76 -2.16 6.03
CA LYS A 251 19.61 -1.19 5.32
C LYS A 251 18.85 -0.37 4.27
N ALA A 252 17.60 -0.73 3.98
CA ALA A 252 16.70 0.06 3.16
C ALA A 252 15.24 -0.33 3.45
N ALA A 253 14.32 0.64 3.32
CA ALA A 253 12.89 0.42 3.51
C ALA A 253 12.04 1.07 2.40
N ALA A 254 10.92 0.45 2.07
CA ALA A 254 9.95 1.02 1.12
C ALA A 254 8.49 0.79 1.56
N PRO A 255 7.97 1.57 2.53
CA PRO A 255 6.57 1.46 2.94
C PRO A 255 5.64 2.07 1.88
N SER A 256 4.52 1.41 1.62
CA SER A 256 3.46 1.91 0.72
C SER A 256 2.12 2.02 1.44
N CYS A 257 1.40 3.12 1.19
CA CYS A 257 0.05 3.38 1.72
C CYS A 257 -0.08 3.18 3.25
N GLY A 258 0.96 3.44 4.04
CA GLY A 258 0.95 3.24 5.50
C GLY A 258 2.31 3.51 6.12
N GLY A 259 2.36 3.57 7.46
CA GLY A 259 3.59 3.85 8.20
C GLY A 259 3.92 5.33 8.38
N ILE A 260 2.97 6.23 8.09
CA ILE A 260 3.11 7.68 8.30
C ILE A 260 1.90 8.32 8.99
N SER A 261 0.84 7.55 9.28
CA SER A 261 -0.45 8.08 9.74
C SER A 261 -0.99 7.25 10.90
N ASN A 262 -1.15 7.91 12.05
CA ASN A 262 -1.71 7.29 13.25
C ASN A 262 -3.23 7.06 13.11
N LYS A 263 -3.73 6.05 13.81
CA LYS A 263 -5.14 5.63 13.72
C LYS A 263 -5.93 5.72 15.02
N LEU A 264 -5.24 5.82 16.16
CA LEU A 264 -5.83 5.73 17.49
C LEU A 264 -5.31 6.87 18.35
N ASP A 265 -6.21 7.40 19.19
CA ASP A 265 -5.95 8.51 20.11
C ASP A 265 -5.64 8.03 21.54
N ASP A 266 -5.31 6.75 21.70
CA ASP A 266 -4.93 6.15 22.99
C ASP A 266 -3.51 6.58 23.39
N GLU A 267 -3.33 7.07 24.62
CA GLU A 267 -2.06 7.63 25.08
C GLU A 267 -0.92 6.59 25.07
N LEU A 268 -1.20 5.36 25.51
CA LEU A 268 -0.19 4.30 25.54
C LEU A 268 0.19 3.92 24.11
N TYR A 269 -0.80 3.74 23.21
CA TYR A 269 -0.56 3.50 21.79
C TYR A 269 0.29 4.60 21.15
N LEU A 270 -0.05 5.88 21.39
CA LEU A 270 0.64 7.04 20.83
C LEU A 270 2.12 7.13 21.28
N LYS A 271 2.46 6.54 22.43
CA LYS A 271 3.83 6.51 22.97
C LYS A 271 4.64 5.28 22.55
N THR A 272 4.00 4.23 22.05
CA THR A 272 4.66 2.90 21.90
C THR A 272 4.44 2.20 20.57
N ILE A 273 3.34 2.46 19.85
CA ILE A 273 2.96 1.78 18.59
C ILE A 273 2.73 2.77 17.43
N ALA A 274 2.48 4.05 17.73
CA ALA A 274 2.29 5.10 16.73
C ALA A 274 3.47 5.24 15.77
N ASP A 275 3.19 5.49 14.49
CA ASP A 275 4.18 5.50 13.40
C ASP A 275 5.29 6.53 13.66
N ALA A 276 4.91 7.70 14.18
CA ALA A 276 5.83 8.80 14.51
C ALA A 276 6.95 8.39 15.49
N ARG A 277 6.71 7.39 16.35
CA ARG A 277 7.70 6.89 17.35
C ARG A 277 8.70 5.87 16.79
N TYR A 278 8.49 5.45 15.55
CA TYR A 278 9.40 4.58 14.83
C TYR A 278 10.08 5.35 13.70
N LEU A 279 9.38 6.33 13.11
CA LEU A 279 9.98 7.29 12.18
C LEU A 279 11.09 8.09 12.86
N ASP A 280 10.92 8.54 14.10
CA ASP A 280 11.94 9.27 14.86
C ASP A 280 13.22 8.47 15.18
N GLN A 281 13.21 7.14 14.99
CA GLN A 281 14.37 6.25 15.19
C GLN A 281 14.93 5.69 13.86
N LEU A 282 14.28 6.02 12.74
CA LEU A 282 14.57 5.46 11.43
C LEU A 282 15.76 6.15 10.79
N SER A 283 16.86 5.42 10.67
CA SER A 283 18.13 5.89 10.11
C SER A 283 18.52 5.23 8.78
N CYS A 284 17.84 4.16 8.35
CA CYS A 284 18.10 3.53 7.07
C CYS A 284 17.46 4.33 5.91
N PRO A 285 18.06 4.31 4.71
CA PRO A 285 17.43 4.86 3.50
C PRO A 285 15.98 4.41 3.30
N ILE A 286 15.06 5.32 2.98
CA ILE A 286 13.62 5.04 2.88
C ILE A 286 12.94 5.66 1.65
N MET A 287 12.07 4.91 0.97
CA MET A 287 11.21 5.45 -0.09
C MET A 287 9.72 5.27 0.24
N PHE A 288 9.00 6.37 0.41
CA PHE A 288 7.56 6.37 0.67
C PHE A 288 6.78 6.28 -0.64
N LEU A 289 5.92 5.27 -0.76
CA LEU A 289 4.95 5.18 -1.87
C LEU A 289 3.57 5.62 -1.36
N SER A 290 3.18 6.85 -1.70
CA SER A 290 2.02 7.54 -1.12
C SER A 290 1.16 8.14 -2.23
N PRO A 291 0.19 7.38 -2.77
CA PRO A 291 -0.79 7.91 -3.72
C PRO A 291 -1.61 9.05 -3.10
N ALA A 292 -1.92 10.08 -3.90
CA ALA A 292 -2.38 11.36 -3.40
C ALA A 292 -3.77 11.32 -2.73
N ASN A 293 -4.61 10.34 -3.09
CA ASN A 293 -5.95 10.16 -2.52
C ASN A 293 -6.02 8.99 -1.53
N ASP A 294 -4.88 8.47 -1.07
CA ASP A 294 -4.88 7.32 -0.16
C ASP A 294 -5.61 7.59 1.15
N PHE A 295 -6.60 6.75 1.47
CA PHE A 295 -7.35 6.85 2.72
C PHE A 295 -6.54 6.42 3.95
N HIS A 296 -5.42 5.70 3.77
CA HIS A 296 -4.73 5.04 4.87
C HIS A 296 -3.42 5.74 5.28
N GLY A 297 -2.47 5.95 4.36
CA GLY A 297 -1.28 6.79 4.55
C GLY A 297 -1.49 8.15 3.89
N HIS A 298 -1.72 9.19 4.68
CA HIS A 298 -2.26 10.44 4.17
C HIS A 298 -1.13 11.26 3.55
N LEU A 299 -1.33 11.78 2.33
CA LEU A 299 -0.31 12.59 1.63
C LEU A 299 0.18 13.78 2.49
N ILE A 300 -0.72 14.38 3.27
CA ILE A 300 -0.40 15.53 4.14
C ILE A 300 0.58 15.18 5.27
N ASP A 301 0.70 13.89 5.62
CA ASP A 301 1.62 13.44 6.66
C ASP A 301 3.03 13.19 6.12
N VAL A 302 3.22 13.13 4.79
CA VAL A 302 4.53 12.87 4.17
C VAL A 302 5.58 13.92 4.55
N PRO A 303 5.31 15.24 4.46
CA PRO A 303 6.28 16.25 4.93
C PRO A 303 6.70 16.02 6.38
N LYS A 304 5.75 15.71 7.27
CA LYS A 304 6.06 15.45 8.68
C LYS A 304 6.86 14.18 8.88
N ALA A 305 6.57 13.11 8.14
CA ALA A 305 7.35 11.88 8.19
C ALA A 305 8.81 12.11 7.77
N VAL A 306 9.02 12.89 6.70
CA VAL A 306 10.38 13.26 6.24
C VAL A 306 11.12 14.13 7.25
N GLU A 307 10.44 15.02 7.98
CA GLU A 307 11.06 15.79 9.07
C GLU A 307 11.46 14.93 10.28
N LEU A 308 10.78 13.80 10.51
CA LEU A 308 10.98 12.97 11.70
C LEU A 308 12.17 12.00 11.56
N ILE A 309 12.44 11.49 10.36
CA ILE A 309 13.48 10.48 10.13
C ILE A 309 14.90 11.01 10.34
N GLU A 310 15.82 10.14 10.74
CA GLU A 310 17.23 10.46 11.03
C GLU A 310 18.15 10.35 9.79
N THR A 311 17.58 10.23 8.60
CA THR A 311 18.32 10.04 7.34
C THR A 311 17.97 11.09 6.30
N ASP A 312 18.96 11.52 5.51
CA ASP A 312 18.76 12.37 4.34
C ASP A 312 18.49 11.55 3.06
N GLN A 313 18.67 10.23 3.13
CA GLN A 313 18.38 9.30 2.05
C GLN A 313 16.91 8.93 2.08
N TRP A 314 16.07 9.81 1.54
CA TRP A 314 14.65 9.52 1.39
C TRP A 314 14.10 9.96 0.03
N ARG A 315 13.07 9.27 -0.44
CA ARG A 315 12.31 9.63 -1.65
C ARG A 315 10.81 9.44 -1.44
N VAL A 316 10.03 10.06 -2.30
CA VAL A 316 8.57 9.92 -2.34
C VAL A 316 8.16 9.56 -3.77
N ALA A 317 7.18 8.68 -3.93
CA ALA A 317 6.42 8.55 -5.16
C ALA A 317 4.93 8.72 -4.88
N THR A 318 4.29 9.58 -5.66
CA THR A 318 2.89 9.95 -5.50
C THR A 318 2.22 10.00 -6.85
N SER A 319 1.11 9.28 -7.02
CA SER A 319 0.26 9.42 -8.19
C SER A 319 -0.95 10.31 -7.89
N ALA A 320 -1.34 11.13 -8.87
CA ALA A 320 -2.54 11.94 -8.76
C ALA A 320 -3.79 11.06 -8.83
N HIS A 321 -4.81 11.42 -8.05
CA HIS A 321 -6.13 10.76 -7.98
C HIS A 321 -6.18 9.34 -7.44
N SER A 322 -5.09 8.58 -7.47
CA SER A 322 -5.12 7.18 -7.04
C SER A 322 -5.34 7.06 -5.54
N ASN A 323 -6.12 6.05 -5.16
CA ASN A 323 -6.47 5.76 -3.78
C ASN A 323 -6.11 4.30 -3.44
N HIS A 324 -5.23 4.14 -2.45
CA HIS A 324 -4.80 2.87 -1.85
C HIS A 324 -4.29 1.81 -2.86
N GLN A 325 -3.94 2.25 -4.07
CA GLN A 325 -3.35 1.46 -5.14
C GLN A 325 -2.68 2.37 -6.16
N ASP A 326 -1.71 1.84 -6.90
CA ASP A 326 -0.96 2.57 -7.93
C ASP A 326 -0.79 1.73 -9.20
N ILE A 327 0.01 2.24 -10.15
CA ILE A 327 0.47 1.58 -11.37
C ILE A 327 2.00 1.43 -11.35
N GLY A 328 2.56 0.56 -12.20
CA GLY A 328 3.98 0.20 -12.19
C GLY A 328 4.96 1.37 -12.08
N GLU A 329 4.76 2.47 -12.81
CA GLU A 329 5.67 3.64 -12.79
C GLU A 329 5.79 4.34 -11.42
N PHE A 330 4.76 4.25 -10.57
CA PHE A 330 4.77 4.79 -9.20
C PHE A 330 5.19 3.77 -8.15
N GLU A 331 5.20 2.47 -8.49
CA GLU A 331 5.51 1.39 -7.56
C GLU A 331 6.97 0.92 -7.67
N VAL A 332 7.54 0.97 -8.88
CA VAL A 332 8.89 0.46 -9.17
C VAL A 332 9.99 1.18 -8.41
N GLY A 333 9.74 2.43 -7.98
CA GLY A 333 10.70 3.21 -7.20
C GLY A 333 11.18 2.49 -5.94
N GLY A 334 10.30 1.80 -5.22
CA GLY A 334 10.69 1.03 -4.04
C GLY A 334 11.64 -0.13 -4.37
N LEU A 335 11.48 -0.76 -5.54
CA LEU A 335 12.35 -1.82 -6.01
C LEU A 335 13.73 -1.29 -6.42
N LEU A 336 13.77 -0.14 -7.10
CA LEU A 336 15.00 0.56 -7.49
C LEU A 336 15.75 1.12 -6.28
N TRP A 337 15.03 1.47 -5.22
CA TRP A 337 15.61 1.89 -3.94
C TRP A 337 16.46 0.77 -3.32
N PHE A 338 15.98 -0.47 -3.38
CA PHE A 338 16.76 -1.63 -2.97
C PHE A 338 17.94 -1.90 -3.91
N ASP A 339 17.80 -1.66 -5.21
CA ASP A 339 18.91 -1.84 -6.16
C ASP A 339 20.05 -0.87 -5.84
N GLN A 340 19.72 0.37 -5.46
CA GLN A 340 20.70 1.35 -5.00
C GLN A 340 21.38 0.92 -3.70
N HIS A 341 20.60 0.63 -2.65
CA HIS A 341 21.15 0.52 -1.30
C HIS A 341 21.62 -0.88 -0.91
N LEU A 342 21.13 -1.94 -1.58
CA LEU A 342 21.50 -3.32 -1.28
C LEU A 342 22.36 -3.98 -2.36
N LYS A 343 22.39 -3.43 -3.58
CA LYS A 343 23.25 -3.91 -4.67
C LYS A 343 24.27 -2.88 -5.17
N GLY A 344 23.99 -1.58 -5.00
CA GLY A 344 24.80 -0.52 -5.62
C GLY A 344 24.67 -0.48 -7.14
N SER A 345 23.62 -1.08 -7.70
CA SER A 345 23.45 -1.24 -9.16
C SER A 345 22.57 -0.18 -9.81
N PHE A 346 22.01 0.74 -9.03
CA PHE A 346 21.16 1.83 -9.50
C PHE A 346 21.39 3.09 -8.66
N LYS A 347 21.02 4.27 -9.20
CA LYS A 347 21.04 5.53 -8.45
C LYS A 347 19.77 6.34 -8.69
N VAL A 348 18.82 6.28 -7.76
CA VAL A 348 17.58 7.05 -7.77
C VAL A 348 17.89 8.56 -7.67
N PRO A 349 17.43 9.39 -8.62
CA PRO A 349 17.62 10.85 -8.62
C PRO A 349 17.12 11.48 -7.32
N ALA A 350 17.72 12.58 -6.90
CA ALA A 350 17.29 13.36 -5.74
C ALA A 350 15.82 13.80 -5.85
N THR A 351 15.19 13.99 -4.70
CA THR A 351 13.86 14.62 -4.62
C THR A 351 13.92 15.99 -5.31
N PRO A 352 12.98 16.30 -6.23
CA PRO A 352 12.97 17.59 -6.91
C PRO A 352 12.82 18.74 -5.92
N GLU A 353 13.60 19.79 -6.10
CA GLU A 353 13.45 21.02 -5.32
C GLU A 353 12.23 21.77 -5.81
N VAL A 354 11.45 22.29 -4.87
CA VAL A 354 10.15 22.90 -5.15
C VAL A 354 9.92 24.18 -4.36
N GLN A 355 9.23 25.13 -4.98
CA GLN A 355 8.80 26.37 -4.33
C GLN A 355 7.40 26.77 -4.79
N LEU A 356 6.44 26.79 -3.86
CA LEU A 356 5.14 27.42 -4.04
C LEU A 356 5.25 28.93 -3.81
N LYS A 357 5.05 29.73 -4.86
CA LYS A 357 5.05 31.19 -4.81
C LYS A 357 3.62 31.70 -4.89
N LEU A 358 3.11 32.25 -3.78
CA LEU A 358 1.76 32.82 -3.72
C LEU A 358 1.71 34.23 -4.33
N LYS A 359 2.68 35.08 -4.01
CA LYS A 359 2.76 36.45 -4.50
C LYS A 359 3.48 36.50 -5.86
N THR A 360 2.75 36.77 -6.93
CA THR A 360 3.26 36.87 -8.30
C THR A 360 2.79 38.18 -8.95
N SER A 361 3.41 38.59 -10.07
CA SER A 361 2.99 39.79 -10.81
C SER A 361 1.59 39.68 -11.43
N THR A 362 1.11 38.45 -11.69
CA THR A 362 -0.22 38.20 -12.27
C THR A 362 -1.30 38.05 -11.19
N GLY A 363 -0.90 37.82 -9.93
CA GLY A 363 -1.78 37.44 -8.83
C GLY A 363 -2.23 35.97 -8.87
N THR A 364 -1.76 35.18 -9.83
CA THR A 364 -1.96 33.72 -9.86
C THR A 364 -0.77 33.03 -9.21
N PRO A 365 -0.95 32.12 -8.23
CA PRO A 365 0.16 31.40 -7.62
C PRO A 365 0.94 30.60 -8.66
N SER A 366 2.24 30.41 -8.42
CA SER A 366 3.10 29.60 -9.30
C SER A 366 3.88 28.56 -8.51
N PHE A 367 4.10 27.41 -9.14
CA PHE A 367 4.92 26.32 -8.59
C PHE A 367 6.19 26.20 -9.42
N VAL A 368 7.34 26.36 -8.77
CA VAL A 368 8.65 26.26 -9.41
C VAL A 368 9.28 24.93 -9.01
N VAL A 369 9.80 24.20 -10.00
CA VAL A 369 10.41 22.88 -9.84
C VAL A 369 11.83 22.90 -10.41
N ARG A 370 12.78 22.33 -9.70
CA ARG A 370 14.12 21.99 -10.20
C ARG A 370 14.36 20.48 -10.00
N PRO A 371 14.21 19.66 -11.04
CA PRO A 371 14.45 18.22 -10.97
C PRO A 371 15.95 17.92 -10.90
N ASP A 372 16.29 16.72 -10.41
CA ASP A 372 17.65 16.18 -10.51
C ASP A 372 17.87 15.64 -11.93
N ALA A 373 18.76 16.29 -12.68
CA ALA A 373 19.06 15.94 -14.07
C ALA A 373 20.08 14.79 -14.24
N SER A 374 20.37 14.03 -13.19
CA SER A 374 21.31 12.89 -13.23
C SER A 374 20.82 11.68 -14.05
N GLN A 375 19.53 11.65 -14.39
CA GLN A 375 18.94 10.67 -15.30
C GLN A 375 18.06 11.34 -16.35
N THR A 376 17.71 10.59 -17.41
CA THR A 376 16.85 11.07 -18.50
C THR A 376 15.44 11.35 -17.99
N ILE A 377 15.09 12.63 -17.89
CA ILE A 377 13.73 13.08 -17.53
C ILE A 377 12.79 12.83 -18.72
N ASP A 378 11.75 12.03 -18.50
CA ASP A 378 10.64 11.81 -19.43
C ASP A 378 9.60 12.93 -19.34
N ALA A 379 9.21 13.30 -18.12
CA ALA A 379 8.21 14.33 -17.87
C ALA A 379 8.41 15.03 -16.51
N VAL A 380 8.03 16.30 -16.45
CA VAL A 380 7.82 17.05 -15.21
C VAL A 380 6.36 17.47 -15.20
N ASP A 381 5.62 17.03 -14.19
CA ASP A 381 4.20 17.29 -14.02
C ASP A 381 3.97 18.03 -12.70
N VAL A 382 3.10 19.04 -12.68
CA VAL A 382 2.69 19.73 -11.45
C VAL A 382 1.21 19.47 -11.22
N TYR A 383 0.88 19.04 -10.00
CA TYR A 383 -0.48 18.78 -9.57
C TYR A 383 -0.84 19.68 -8.40
N TYR A 384 -2.07 20.22 -8.41
CA TYR A 384 -2.57 21.04 -7.32
C TYR A 384 -4.06 20.82 -7.04
N THR A 385 -4.52 21.14 -5.83
CA THR A 385 -5.93 21.01 -5.46
C THR A 385 -6.35 22.05 -4.42
N GLN A 386 -7.64 22.42 -4.45
CA GLN A 386 -8.34 23.11 -3.38
C GLN A 386 -9.34 22.20 -2.65
N ASP A 387 -9.38 20.91 -3.02
CA ASP A 387 -10.18 19.87 -2.35
C ASP A 387 -9.33 19.18 -1.26
N GLY A 388 -8.36 19.88 -0.66
CA GLY A 388 -7.48 19.31 0.37
C GLY A 388 -8.22 18.94 1.66
N GLU A 389 -9.30 19.67 1.96
CA GLU A 389 -10.13 19.57 3.15
C GLU A 389 -11.64 19.48 2.80
N PRO A 390 -12.47 18.82 3.62
CA PRO A 390 -12.15 18.23 4.93
C PRO A 390 -11.31 16.94 4.81
N LEU A 391 -10.52 16.63 5.85
CA LEU A 391 -9.62 15.46 5.85
C LEU A 391 -10.33 14.11 5.99
N GLU A 392 -11.66 14.08 5.93
CA GLU A 392 -12.46 12.87 6.08
C GLU A 392 -12.19 11.85 4.98
N ARG A 393 -12.35 10.57 5.33
CA ARG A 393 -11.99 9.43 4.47
C ARG A 393 -12.64 9.48 3.09
N GLU A 394 -13.94 9.77 3.02
CA GLU A 394 -14.65 9.76 1.74
C GLU A 394 -14.30 10.96 0.87
N HIS A 395 -14.06 12.14 1.46
CA HIS A 395 -13.56 13.30 0.71
C HIS A 395 -12.19 13.00 0.10
N ARG A 396 -11.28 12.47 0.91
CA ARG A 396 -9.90 12.17 0.50
C ARG A 396 -9.82 11.26 -0.72
N LYS A 397 -10.63 10.19 -0.72
CA LYS A 397 -10.66 9.19 -1.81
C LYS A 397 -11.06 9.78 -3.15
N ASN A 398 -11.78 10.90 -3.15
CA ASN A 398 -12.41 11.49 -4.31
C ASN A 398 -11.88 12.89 -4.64
N ARG A 399 -10.79 13.35 -4.00
CA ARG A 399 -10.20 14.66 -4.30
C ARG A 399 -9.79 14.75 -5.76
N PHE A 400 -10.08 15.89 -6.37
CA PHE A 400 -9.63 16.16 -7.72
C PHE A 400 -8.31 16.94 -7.69
N TRP A 401 -7.32 16.46 -8.44
CA TRP A 401 -6.03 17.08 -8.62
C TRP A 401 -5.96 17.68 -10.02
N HIS A 402 -5.89 18.99 -10.08
CA HIS A 402 -5.66 19.71 -11.32
C HIS A 402 -4.26 19.46 -11.83
N TYR A 403 -4.14 19.23 -13.14
CA TYR A 403 -2.86 19.26 -13.83
C TYR A 403 -2.52 20.69 -14.23
N ALA A 404 -1.33 21.15 -13.86
CA ALA A 404 -0.78 22.42 -14.31
C ALA A 404 0.45 22.13 -15.17
N LYS A 405 0.34 22.35 -16.48
CA LYS A 405 1.44 22.11 -17.43
C LYS A 405 2.61 23.06 -17.13
N PRO A 406 3.79 22.56 -16.74
CA PRO A 406 4.92 23.42 -16.48
C PRO A 406 5.62 23.83 -17.77
N VAL A 407 6.14 25.06 -17.80
CA VAL A 407 7.01 25.58 -18.86
C VAL A 407 8.45 25.51 -18.39
N ARG A 408 9.32 24.91 -19.21
CA ARG A 408 10.76 24.83 -18.94
C ARG A 408 11.46 26.15 -19.26
N ASN A 409 12.26 26.64 -18.32
CA ASN A 409 13.17 27.77 -18.47
C ASN A 409 14.53 27.40 -17.86
N GLY A 410 15.49 27.02 -18.72
CA GLY A 410 16.79 26.50 -18.29
C GLY A 410 16.65 25.20 -17.48
N GLU A 411 17.09 25.25 -16.23
CA GLU A 411 17.02 24.15 -15.25
C GLU A 411 15.73 24.14 -14.43
N HIS A 412 14.86 25.13 -14.61
CA HIS A 412 13.62 25.25 -13.85
C HIS A 412 12.39 24.99 -14.71
N TRP A 413 11.35 24.46 -14.09
CA TRP A 413 10.02 24.29 -14.63
C TRP A 413 9.07 25.13 -13.79
N THR A 414 8.21 25.91 -14.42
CA THR A 414 7.24 26.77 -13.71
C THR A 414 5.84 26.50 -14.22
N ALA A 415 4.90 26.26 -13.31
CA ALA A 415 3.48 26.09 -13.62
C ALA A 415 2.65 27.13 -12.86
N ASP A 416 1.73 27.79 -13.56
CA ASP A 416 0.72 28.64 -12.92
C ASP A 416 -0.42 27.79 -12.35
N LEU A 417 -0.90 28.16 -11.16
CA LEU A 417 -1.92 27.42 -10.41
C LEU A 417 -3.22 28.24 -10.30
N PRO A 418 -4.06 28.29 -11.35
CA PRO A 418 -5.29 29.09 -11.32
C PRO A 418 -6.30 28.53 -10.33
N LEU A 419 -6.73 29.38 -9.39
CA LEU A 419 -7.64 29.03 -8.30
C LEU A 419 -9.07 29.53 -8.55
N ALA A 420 -10.04 28.82 -7.97
CA ALA A 420 -11.45 29.17 -8.04
C ALA A 420 -11.92 30.01 -6.84
N THR A 421 -11.25 29.86 -5.71
CA THR A 421 -11.52 30.57 -4.46
C THR A 421 -10.22 30.84 -3.71
N THR A 422 -10.22 31.77 -2.75
CA THR A 422 -9.12 31.97 -1.78
C THR A 422 -9.51 31.46 -0.38
N GLU A 423 -10.72 30.91 -0.22
CA GLU A 423 -11.28 30.48 1.06
C GLU A 423 -10.88 29.04 1.44
N LYS A 424 -10.26 28.29 0.53
CA LYS A 424 -9.79 26.92 0.73
C LYS A 424 -8.26 26.87 0.63
N PRO A 425 -7.58 25.98 1.38
CA PRO A 425 -6.14 25.81 1.27
C PRO A 425 -5.73 25.36 -0.15
N LEU A 426 -4.52 25.73 -0.55
CA LEU A 426 -3.89 25.30 -1.80
C LEU A 426 -2.84 24.23 -1.49
N TRP A 427 -3.01 23.04 -2.06
CA TRP A 427 -2.05 21.95 -1.98
C TRP A 427 -1.40 21.77 -3.35
N ALA A 428 -0.08 21.62 -3.41
CA ALA A 428 0.64 21.41 -4.67
C ALA A 428 1.85 20.49 -4.48
N TYR A 429 2.12 19.65 -5.47
CA TYR A 429 3.33 18.84 -5.56
C TYR A 429 3.73 18.63 -7.02
N THR A 430 4.94 18.11 -7.23
CA THR A 430 5.41 17.73 -8.58
C THR A 430 5.76 16.25 -8.65
N ASN A 431 5.57 15.70 -9.84
CA ASN A 431 6.04 14.41 -10.27
C ASN A 431 7.11 14.61 -11.34
N VAL A 432 8.27 13.98 -11.13
CA VAL A 432 9.32 13.90 -12.16
C VAL A 432 9.47 12.43 -12.54
N ARG A 433 9.14 12.12 -13.79
CA ARG A 433 9.28 10.79 -14.36
C ARG A 433 10.59 10.68 -15.10
N TYR A 434 11.30 9.58 -14.87
CA TYR A 434 12.60 9.28 -15.46
C TYR A 434 12.50 7.99 -16.27
N ARG A 435 13.23 7.92 -17.37
CA ARG A 435 13.36 6.69 -18.17
C ARG A 435 14.34 5.73 -17.53
N LEU A 436 13.97 4.46 -17.53
CA LEU A 436 14.86 3.35 -17.23
C LEU A 436 15.56 2.93 -18.52
N ASP A 437 16.85 2.61 -18.42
CA ASP A 437 17.61 2.09 -19.56
C ASP A 437 17.06 0.74 -20.04
N GLU A 438 16.57 -0.08 -19.09
CA GLU A 438 15.92 -1.36 -19.34
C GLU A 438 14.61 -1.47 -18.53
N PRO A 439 13.55 -2.08 -19.08
CA PRO A 439 12.30 -2.27 -18.34
C PRO A 439 12.50 -3.11 -17.08
N VAL A 440 11.82 -2.72 -16.00
CA VAL A 440 11.84 -3.44 -14.72
C VAL A 440 10.48 -4.11 -14.47
N THR A 441 10.53 -5.41 -14.17
CA THR A 441 9.37 -6.20 -13.77
C THR A 441 9.32 -6.38 -12.26
N GLY A 442 8.16 -6.17 -11.65
CA GLY A 442 7.94 -6.33 -10.22
C GLY A 442 6.55 -6.87 -9.90
N ALA A 443 6.35 -7.30 -8.66
CA ALA A 443 5.01 -7.51 -8.11
C ALA A 443 4.60 -6.28 -7.32
N GLY A 444 3.56 -5.62 -7.80
CA GLY A 444 3.01 -4.42 -7.26
C GLY A 444 2.03 -4.62 -6.13
N TYR A 445 1.20 -3.61 -5.90
CA TYR A 445 0.14 -3.70 -4.91
C TYR A 445 -0.84 -4.80 -5.30
N TYR A 446 -1.32 -5.54 -4.29
CA TYR A 446 -2.11 -6.76 -4.47
C TYR A 446 -1.40 -7.83 -5.31
N TYR A 447 -0.06 -7.78 -5.40
CA TYR A 447 0.79 -8.76 -6.07
C TYR A 447 0.57 -8.90 -7.57
N ARG A 448 -0.03 -7.87 -8.18
CA ARG A 448 -0.11 -7.84 -9.64
C ARG A 448 1.30 -7.71 -10.21
N VAL A 449 1.63 -8.54 -11.18
CA VAL A 449 2.90 -8.40 -11.88
C VAL A 449 2.77 -7.26 -12.90
N TYR A 450 3.74 -6.36 -12.93
CA TYR A 450 3.82 -5.26 -13.89
C TYR A 450 5.21 -5.20 -14.51
N THR A 451 5.33 -4.52 -15.66
CA THR A 451 6.61 -4.11 -16.25
C THR A 451 6.51 -2.65 -16.65
N THR A 452 7.55 -1.87 -16.37
CA THR A 452 7.61 -0.44 -16.70
C THR A 452 9.00 -0.06 -17.15
N ASP A 453 9.10 0.89 -18.08
CA ASP A 453 10.32 1.53 -18.59
C ASP A 453 10.50 2.95 -18.04
N VAL A 454 9.62 3.38 -17.15
CA VAL A 454 9.70 4.66 -16.44
C VAL A 454 9.47 4.47 -14.94
N PHE A 455 10.02 5.39 -14.15
CA PHE A 455 9.76 5.49 -12.72
C PHE A 455 9.61 6.94 -12.27
N ASN A 456 8.92 7.15 -11.15
CA ASN A 456 8.60 8.49 -10.65
C ASN A 456 9.30 8.82 -9.33
N VAL A 457 9.79 10.06 -9.21
CA VAL A 457 10.16 10.71 -7.94
C VAL A 457 9.35 11.99 -7.78
N SER A 458 8.69 12.13 -6.64
CA SER A 458 7.81 13.25 -6.30
C SER A 458 8.43 14.18 -5.26
N SER A 459 8.05 15.46 -5.27
CA SER A 459 8.26 16.32 -4.10
C SER A 459 7.28 15.94 -2.98
N PRO A 460 7.60 16.23 -1.71
CA PRO A 460 6.58 16.39 -0.68
C PRO A 460 5.53 17.43 -1.12
N VAL A 461 4.30 17.27 -0.61
CA VAL A 461 3.24 18.26 -0.85
C VAL A 461 3.55 19.55 -0.10
N GLN A 462 3.41 20.69 -0.78
CA GLN A 462 3.39 22.02 -0.16
C GLN A 462 1.95 22.45 0.04
N VAL A 463 1.66 23.01 1.21
CA VAL A 463 0.33 23.49 1.58
C VAL A 463 0.40 24.95 2.00
N SER A 464 -0.51 25.74 1.45
CA SER A 464 -0.78 27.12 1.84
C SER A 464 -2.18 27.18 2.44
N SER A 465 -2.33 27.87 3.57
CA SER A 465 -3.65 28.11 4.17
C SER A 465 -4.46 29.12 3.35
N ALA A 466 -5.76 29.20 3.61
CA ALA A 466 -6.61 30.26 3.05
C ALA A 466 -6.15 31.67 3.52
N GLU A 467 -5.64 31.77 4.74
CA GLU A 467 -5.09 33.02 5.30
C GLU A 467 -3.84 33.47 4.54
N ASP A 468 -2.94 32.54 4.21
CA ASP A 468 -1.74 32.82 3.41
C ASP A 468 -2.10 33.28 1.99
N LEU A 469 -3.12 32.67 1.37
CA LEU A 469 -3.61 33.07 0.05
C LEU A 469 -4.17 34.50 0.07
N ALA A 470 -4.94 34.84 1.11
CA ALA A 470 -5.49 36.17 1.29
C ALA A 470 -4.37 37.20 1.54
N ALA A 471 -3.40 36.89 2.43
CA ALA A 471 -2.28 37.76 2.74
C ALA A 471 -1.34 38.00 1.55
N ALA A 472 -1.31 37.08 0.58
CA ALA A 472 -0.54 37.20 -0.65
C ALA A 472 -1.28 37.92 -1.81
N ASP A 473 -2.51 38.42 -1.56
CA ASP A 473 -3.36 39.07 -2.56
C ASP A 473 -3.64 38.19 -3.80
N VAL A 474 -3.83 36.88 -3.59
CA VAL A 474 -4.09 35.93 -4.67
C VAL A 474 -5.43 36.24 -5.37
N ARG A 475 -5.42 36.19 -6.71
CA ARG A 475 -6.59 36.41 -7.54
C ARG A 475 -7.21 35.09 -7.99
N THR A 476 -8.52 35.01 -7.96
CA THR A 476 -9.28 33.88 -8.52
C THR A 476 -9.40 34.04 -10.04
N THR A 477 -8.89 33.05 -10.78
CA THR A 477 -8.84 33.07 -12.24
C THR A 477 -9.57 31.88 -12.88
N ARG A 478 -9.97 30.88 -12.08
CA ARG A 478 -10.76 29.73 -12.51
C ARG A 478 -12.23 29.93 -12.13
N LYS A 479 -13.16 29.47 -12.97
CA LYS A 479 -14.62 29.53 -12.73
C LYS A 479 -15.25 28.14 -12.87
N PRO A 480 -16.36 27.86 -12.15
CA PRO A 480 -17.16 26.67 -12.41
C PRO A 480 -17.62 26.59 -13.87
N SER A 481 -17.81 25.37 -14.36
CA SER A 481 -18.10 25.10 -15.76
C SER A 481 -19.07 23.92 -15.91
N LEU A 482 -20.00 24.02 -16.87
CA LEU A 482 -20.80 22.87 -17.29
C LEU A 482 -20.00 21.93 -18.21
N LEU A 483 -18.97 22.41 -18.88
CA LEU A 483 -18.02 21.59 -19.62
C LEU A 483 -17.06 20.93 -18.64
N ILE A 484 -17.17 19.60 -18.52
CA ILE A 484 -16.38 18.74 -17.63
C ILE A 484 -15.04 18.42 -18.30
N GLU A 485 -15.07 17.99 -19.56
CA GLU A 485 -13.88 17.60 -20.31
C GLU A 485 -14.05 17.87 -21.81
N ASN A 486 -13.03 18.46 -22.44
CA ASN A 486 -12.98 18.67 -23.89
C ASN A 486 -12.17 17.59 -24.63
N PHE A 487 -11.35 16.81 -23.90
CA PHE A 487 -10.45 15.77 -24.40
C PHE A 487 -9.36 16.28 -25.37
N GLN A 488 -8.94 17.52 -25.19
CA GLN A 488 -7.81 18.11 -25.92
C GLN A 488 -6.56 18.15 -25.04
N ASP A 489 -5.40 18.35 -25.67
CA ASP A 489 -4.10 18.50 -24.98
C ASP A 489 -3.80 17.36 -23.99
N ASP A 490 -3.39 17.70 -22.77
CA ASP A 490 -2.92 16.78 -21.73
C ASP A 490 -4.06 16.29 -20.82
N TRP A 491 -5.29 16.17 -21.32
CA TRP A 491 -6.48 15.80 -20.52
C TRP A 491 -6.28 14.51 -19.71
N GLU A 492 -5.53 13.54 -20.24
CA GLU A 492 -5.27 12.27 -19.55
C GLU A 492 -4.55 12.46 -18.21
N LYS A 493 -3.85 13.59 -17.98
CA LYS A 493 -3.20 13.89 -16.69
C LYS A 493 -4.21 14.20 -15.58
N GLU A 494 -5.43 14.59 -15.92
CA GLU A 494 -6.55 14.82 -14.98
C GLU A 494 -7.50 13.61 -14.87
N TRP A 495 -7.14 12.51 -15.53
CA TRP A 495 -7.85 11.24 -15.48
C TRP A 495 -6.89 10.16 -14.97
N PHE A 496 -7.45 9.07 -14.45
CA PHE A 496 -6.66 8.01 -13.86
C PHE A 496 -7.24 6.64 -14.18
N VAL A 497 -6.48 5.62 -13.84
CA VAL A 497 -6.81 4.22 -14.11
C VAL A 497 -6.21 3.35 -13.03
N TYR A 498 -6.78 2.17 -12.84
CA TYR A 498 -6.18 1.14 -12.02
C TYR A 498 -5.91 -0.09 -12.88
N ARG A 499 -4.80 -0.79 -12.60
CA ARG A 499 -4.52 -2.10 -13.18
C ARG A 499 -4.36 -2.10 -14.70
N GLN A 500 -3.79 -1.06 -15.30
CA GLN A 500 -3.44 -1.08 -16.75
C GLN A 500 -2.39 -2.13 -17.11
N ASP A 501 -1.67 -2.62 -16.11
CA ASP A 501 -0.53 -3.53 -16.17
C ASP A 501 -0.90 -4.99 -15.89
N THR A 502 -2.17 -5.32 -15.61
CA THR A 502 -2.58 -6.72 -15.37
C THR A 502 -2.94 -7.43 -16.65
N TRP A 503 -2.63 -8.72 -16.78
CA TRP A 503 -2.89 -9.48 -18.01
C TRP A 503 -4.34 -9.37 -18.53
N ASP A 504 -5.33 -9.24 -17.63
CA ASP A 504 -6.76 -9.11 -17.95
C ASP A 504 -7.17 -7.68 -18.35
N LYS A 505 -6.35 -6.67 -18.07
CA LYS A 505 -6.61 -5.24 -18.36
C LYS A 505 -5.51 -4.54 -19.14
N GLN A 506 -4.44 -5.24 -19.47
CA GLN A 506 -3.37 -4.80 -20.37
C GLN A 506 -4.02 -4.35 -21.68
N ASP A 507 -3.76 -3.12 -22.11
CA ASP A 507 -4.36 -2.49 -23.30
C ASP A 507 -5.82 -2.00 -23.15
N SER A 508 -6.42 -2.10 -21.95
CA SER A 508 -7.70 -1.43 -21.69
C SER A 508 -7.51 0.08 -21.65
N TRP A 509 -8.28 0.78 -22.47
CA TRP A 509 -8.25 2.24 -22.51
C TRP A 509 -9.11 2.90 -21.43
N GLU A 510 -9.63 2.16 -20.45
CA GLU A 510 -10.49 2.71 -19.41
C GLU A 510 -9.87 3.95 -18.72
N ARG A 511 -10.70 4.95 -18.43
CA ARG A 511 -10.30 6.18 -17.74
C ARG A 511 -11.37 6.58 -16.74
N MET A 512 -10.92 7.05 -15.58
CA MET A 512 -11.74 7.54 -14.49
C MET A 512 -11.37 8.99 -14.15
N THR A 513 -12.31 9.76 -13.63
CA THR A 513 -12.02 11.09 -13.11
C THR A 513 -12.91 11.43 -11.91
N HIS A 514 -12.37 12.27 -11.04
CA HIS A 514 -13.08 12.87 -9.91
C HIS A 514 -13.63 14.27 -10.23
N LYS A 515 -13.51 14.79 -11.47
CA LYS A 515 -13.99 16.14 -11.82
C LYS A 515 -15.40 16.43 -11.32
N ILE A 516 -16.33 15.50 -11.50
CA ILE A 516 -17.73 15.65 -11.10
C ILE A 516 -17.96 15.70 -9.58
N TYR A 517 -16.97 15.30 -8.78
CA TYR A 517 -16.97 15.47 -7.32
C TYR A 517 -16.59 16.91 -6.90
N SER A 518 -15.72 17.55 -7.68
CA SER A 518 -15.25 18.91 -7.41
C SER A 518 -16.37 19.93 -7.61
N ASP A 519 -16.39 20.99 -6.79
CA ASP A 519 -17.38 22.07 -6.87
C ASP A 519 -17.34 22.81 -8.23
N LEU A 520 -16.22 22.71 -8.95
CA LEU A 520 -16.03 23.30 -10.28
C LEU A 520 -16.92 22.68 -11.36
N TRP A 521 -17.28 21.41 -11.23
CA TRP A 521 -18.05 20.65 -12.22
C TRP A 521 -19.20 19.88 -11.60
N ARG A 522 -19.70 20.33 -10.44
CA ARG A 522 -20.88 19.75 -9.81
C ARG A 522 -22.09 19.89 -10.74
N ALA A 523 -22.87 18.82 -10.86
CA ALA A 523 -24.08 18.81 -11.69
C ALA A 523 -25.13 19.79 -11.14
N PRO A 524 -25.71 20.66 -11.98
CA PRO A 524 -26.92 21.41 -11.63
C PRO A 524 -28.11 20.48 -11.39
N GLU A 525 -29.13 20.98 -10.69
CA GLU A 525 -30.40 20.28 -10.55
C GLU A 525 -31.05 20.05 -11.93
N GLY A 526 -31.57 18.83 -12.14
CA GLY A 526 -32.18 18.44 -13.42
C GLY A 526 -31.20 18.21 -14.57
N ALA A 527 -29.88 18.30 -14.34
CA ALA A 527 -28.90 18.11 -15.40
C ALA A 527 -28.89 16.66 -15.94
N LYS A 528 -28.53 16.52 -17.22
CA LYS A 528 -28.17 15.27 -17.88
C LYS A 528 -26.69 15.33 -18.28
N LEU A 529 -26.01 14.19 -18.31
CA LEU A 529 -24.64 14.06 -18.78
C LEU A 529 -24.63 13.90 -20.29
N ALA A 530 -23.97 14.82 -21.01
CA ALA A 530 -23.81 14.74 -22.45
C ALA A 530 -22.36 14.49 -22.85
N LEU A 531 -22.14 13.70 -23.90
CA LEU A 531 -20.83 13.36 -24.46
C LEU A 531 -20.96 13.18 -25.97
N GLU A 532 -20.01 13.68 -26.76
CA GLU A 532 -19.91 13.35 -28.17
C GLU A 532 -18.83 12.30 -28.39
N VAL A 533 -19.16 11.26 -29.17
CA VAL A 533 -18.29 10.10 -29.40
C VAL A 533 -18.21 9.78 -30.88
N ARG A 534 -17.03 9.42 -31.38
CA ARG A 534 -16.81 8.93 -32.74
C ARG A 534 -16.06 7.60 -32.71
N SER A 535 -16.59 6.59 -33.39
CA SER A 535 -16.00 5.25 -33.47
C SER A 535 -15.92 4.77 -34.93
N GLN A 536 -14.86 4.06 -35.27
CA GLN A 536 -14.69 3.37 -36.57
C GLN A 536 -15.23 1.94 -36.55
N THR A 537 -15.67 1.46 -35.39
CA THR A 537 -16.15 0.09 -35.17
C THR A 537 -17.44 0.10 -34.37
N THR A 538 -18.37 -0.79 -34.74
CA THR A 538 -19.57 -1.03 -33.95
C THR A 538 -19.17 -1.67 -32.61
N GLN A 539 -19.49 -0.99 -31.52
CA GLN A 539 -19.10 -1.41 -30.17
C GLN A 539 -19.98 -0.74 -29.11
N THR A 540 -19.89 -1.22 -27.88
CA THR A 540 -20.61 -0.63 -26.74
C THR A 540 -19.65 0.17 -25.88
N LEU A 541 -19.91 1.47 -25.73
CA LEU A 541 -19.29 2.33 -24.71
C LEU A 541 -19.99 2.12 -23.37
N VAL A 542 -19.21 1.91 -22.31
CA VAL A 542 -19.73 1.87 -20.94
C VAL A 542 -19.36 3.17 -20.23
N VAL A 543 -20.38 3.93 -19.82
CA VAL A 543 -20.25 5.10 -18.94
C VAL A 543 -20.62 4.65 -17.52
N GLY A 544 -19.64 4.62 -16.63
CA GLY A 544 -19.81 4.15 -15.25
C GLY A 544 -19.79 5.28 -14.23
N LEU A 545 -20.55 5.12 -13.16
CA LEU A 545 -20.52 5.98 -11.97
C LEU A 545 -20.07 5.17 -10.77
N ASP A 546 -19.28 5.80 -9.89
CA ASP A 546 -18.80 5.25 -8.62
C ASP A 546 -18.47 3.77 -8.75
N TRP A 547 -17.35 3.44 -9.40
CA TRP A 547 -17.04 2.09 -9.91
C TRP A 547 -17.31 0.91 -8.96
N ARG A 548 -17.35 1.12 -7.64
CA ARG A 548 -17.72 0.13 -6.61
C ARG A 548 -19.22 -0.21 -6.56
N ASN A 549 -20.08 0.75 -6.89
CA ASN A 549 -21.54 0.60 -6.91
C ASN A 549 -22.04 0.04 -8.25
N ASN A 550 -21.14 -0.15 -9.23
CA ASN A 550 -21.41 -0.78 -10.54
C ASN A 550 -22.62 -0.19 -11.28
N LYS A 551 -22.91 1.10 -11.08
CA LYS A 551 -23.94 1.82 -11.82
C LYS A 551 -23.36 2.24 -13.17
N ARG A 552 -24.03 1.86 -14.25
CA ARG A 552 -23.53 2.12 -15.60
C ARG A 552 -24.65 2.33 -16.60
N ALA A 553 -24.34 3.11 -17.62
CA ALA A 553 -25.07 3.19 -18.87
C ALA A 553 -24.24 2.52 -19.97
N GLU A 554 -24.90 1.72 -20.81
CA GLU A 554 -24.28 1.07 -21.97
C GLU A 554 -24.82 1.76 -23.23
N VAL A 555 -23.92 2.25 -24.07
CA VAL A 555 -24.27 3.03 -25.26
C VAL A 555 -23.69 2.37 -26.49
N GLU A 556 -24.57 1.95 -27.40
CA GLU A 556 -24.17 1.41 -28.69
C GLU A 556 -23.61 2.53 -29.58
N LEU A 557 -22.44 2.26 -30.18
CA LEU A 557 -21.78 3.13 -31.16
C LEU A 557 -21.93 2.49 -32.54
N SER A 558 -22.37 3.26 -33.53
CA SER A 558 -22.64 2.77 -34.90
C SER A 558 -21.40 2.22 -35.59
N GLY A 559 -20.23 2.83 -35.37
CA GLY A 559 -18.98 2.47 -36.04
C GLY A 559 -18.84 3.03 -37.46
N ASP A 560 -19.65 4.02 -37.84
CA ASP A 560 -19.65 4.65 -39.17
C ASP A 560 -18.64 5.81 -39.31
N GLY A 561 -17.82 6.06 -38.28
CA GLY A 561 -16.88 7.16 -38.25
C GLY A 561 -17.50 8.55 -38.10
N GLN A 562 -18.81 8.67 -37.82
CA GLN A 562 -19.47 9.94 -37.56
C GLN A 562 -19.52 10.26 -36.05
N TRP A 563 -19.72 11.54 -35.73
CA TRP A 563 -19.94 11.96 -34.34
C TRP A 563 -21.37 11.63 -33.90
N GLN A 564 -21.49 10.84 -32.83
CA GLN A 564 -22.73 10.50 -32.16
C GLN A 564 -22.85 11.31 -30.86
N SER A 565 -23.99 11.97 -30.67
CA SER A 565 -24.32 12.67 -29.42
C SER A 565 -25.00 11.72 -28.45
N ILE A 566 -24.45 11.60 -27.25
CA ILE A 566 -24.97 10.78 -26.15
C ILE A 566 -25.48 11.74 -25.07
N VAL A 567 -26.69 11.49 -24.56
CA VAL A 567 -27.28 12.24 -23.44
C VAL A 567 -27.87 11.24 -22.46
N LEU A 568 -27.38 11.25 -21.22
CA LEU A 568 -27.75 10.32 -20.16
C LEU A 568 -28.33 11.07 -18.97
N SER A 569 -29.55 10.74 -18.60
CA SER A 569 -30.16 11.08 -17.33
C SER A 569 -29.64 10.19 -16.20
N PRO A 570 -29.84 10.55 -14.92
CA PRO A 570 -29.58 9.63 -13.81
C PRO A 570 -30.23 8.25 -14.01
N ALA A 571 -31.47 8.20 -14.50
CA ALA A 571 -32.23 6.96 -14.64
C ALA A 571 -31.59 5.95 -15.62
N ASP A 572 -30.74 6.40 -16.54
CA ASP A 572 -30.03 5.54 -17.49
C ASP A 572 -28.93 4.70 -16.81
N PHE A 573 -28.51 5.08 -15.60
CA PHE A 573 -27.51 4.37 -14.82
C PHE A 573 -28.15 3.33 -13.91
N THR A 574 -28.09 2.07 -14.37
CA THR A 574 -28.64 0.92 -13.66
C THR A 574 -27.53 0.10 -12.99
N ALA A 575 -27.85 -0.55 -11.87
CA ALA A 575 -26.94 -1.49 -11.23
C ALA A 575 -26.94 -2.81 -12.01
N GLY A 576 -25.76 -3.42 -12.21
CA GLY A 576 -25.62 -4.69 -12.94
C GLY A 576 -26.31 -5.90 -12.28
N SER A 577 -26.81 -5.77 -11.04
CA SER A 577 -27.58 -6.80 -10.32
C SER A 577 -28.92 -6.21 -9.87
N GLY A 578 -30.03 -6.88 -10.22
CA GLY A 578 -31.41 -6.37 -10.14
C GLY A 578 -32.00 -6.07 -8.76
N SER A 579 -31.19 -5.79 -7.74
CA SER A 579 -31.63 -5.51 -6.36
C SER A 579 -31.37 -4.08 -5.88
N ASP A 580 -30.78 -3.20 -6.69
CA ASP A 580 -30.48 -1.81 -6.28
C ASP A 580 -31.32 -0.78 -7.04
N ARG A 581 -31.71 0.30 -6.34
CA ARG A 581 -32.46 1.41 -6.94
C ARG A 581 -31.52 2.15 -7.90
N GLY A 582 -31.96 2.33 -9.15
CA GLY A 582 -31.22 3.09 -10.17
C GLY A 582 -30.81 4.49 -9.68
N GLN A 583 -29.88 5.14 -10.39
CA GLN A 583 -29.45 6.47 -9.98
C GLN A 583 -30.59 7.50 -10.14
N THR A 584 -30.87 8.27 -9.09
CA THR A 584 -31.99 9.23 -9.08
C THR A 584 -31.56 10.67 -9.29
N ASP A 585 -30.36 11.03 -8.83
CA ASP A 585 -29.77 12.36 -8.97
C ASP A 585 -28.24 12.27 -9.08
N TRP A 586 -27.55 13.42 -9.14
CA TRP A 586 -26.08 13.48 -9.23
C TRP A 586 -25.39 13.79 -7.90
N ARG A 587 -26.12 13.99 -6.80
CA ARG A 587 -25.60 14.61 -5.56
C ARG A 587 -24.54 13.77 -4.86
N ASN A 588 -24.61 12.44 -5.01
CA ASN A 588 -23.73 11.49 -4.34
C ASN A 588 -22.79 10.76 -5.30
N VAL A 589 -22.53 11.33 -6.48
CA VAL A 589 -21.68 10.73 -7.50
C VAL A 589 -20.28 11.32 -7.42
N ASN A 590 -19.28 10.47 -7.17
CA ASN A 590 -17.92 10.93 -6.87
C ASN A 590 -16.90 10.58 -7.97
N THR A 591 -17.21 9.60 -8.83
CA THR A 591 -16.30 9.19 -9.91
C THR A 591 -17.09 8.93 -11.18
N LEU A 592 -16.60 9.46 -12.30
CA LEU A 592 -17.04 9.11 -13.65
C LEU A 592 -16.01 8.17 -14.28
N LYS A 593 -16.47 7.15 -15.01
CA LYS A 593 -15.63 6.21 -15.77
C LYS A 593 -16.09 6.09 -17.21
N LEU A 594 -15.15 6.12 -18.15
CA LEU A 594 -15.33 5.69 -19.53
C LEU A 594 -14.56 4.40 -19.74
N SER A 595 -15.21 3.36 -20.27
CA SER A 595 -14.58 2.06 -20.48
C SER A 595 -15.19 1.30 -21.65
N PRO A 596 -14.43 0.40 -22.29
CA PRO A 596 -15.00 -0.50 -23.27
C PRO A 596 -15.90 -1.56 -22.61
N LYS A 597 -16.86 -2.11 -23.35
CA LYS A 597 -17.62 -3.29 -22.90
C LYS A 597 -16.78 -4.57 -23.01
N ARG A 598 -16.05 -4.74 -24.12
CA ARG A 598 -15.09 -5.85 -24.31
C ARG A 598 -13.68 -5.29 -24.32
N LYS A 599 -12.74 -6.00 -23.69
CA LYS A 599 -11.32 -5.59 -23.62
C LYS A 599 -10.72 -5.22 -25.00
N SER A 600 -11.13 -5.93 -26.05
CA SER A 600 -10.65 -5.73 -27.42
C SER A 600 -11.27 -4.54 -28.15
N ASP A 601 -12.30 -3.89 -27.59
CA ASP A 601 -12.94 -2.75 -28.26
C ASP A 601 -11.98 -1.55 -28.27
N PRO A 602 -11.67 -0.95 -29.44
CA PRO A 602 -10.73 0.17 -29.52
C PRO A 602 -11.28 1.41 -28.82
N ARG A 603 -10.39 2.31 -28.39
CA ARG A 603 -10.79 3.59 -27.79
C ARG A 603 -11.48 4.44 -28.86
N PRO A 604 -12.76 4.83 -28.69
CA PRO A 604 -13.37 5.81 -29.57
C PRO A 604 -12.83 7.21 -29.24
N GLU A 605 -13.02 8.14 -30.16
CA GLU A 605 -12.69 9.55 -29.91
C GLU A 605 -13.80 10.21 -29.11
N PHE A 606 -13.42 11.06 -28.16
CA PHE A 606 -14.32 11.77 -27.27
C PHE A 606 -14.19 13.28 -27.46
N ARG A 607 -15.28 14.02 -27.29
CA ARG A 607 -15.25 15.47 -27.11
C ARG A 607 -16.45 15.96 -26.30
N ASN A 608 -16.33 17.15 -25.74
CA ASN A 608 -17.44 17.92 -25.15
C ASN A 608 -18.27 17.17 -24.09
N LEU A 609 -17.62 16.47 -23.15
CA LEU A 609 -18.28 15.91 -21.97
C LEU A 609 -18.76 17.05 -21.08
N ARG A 610 -20.07 17.13 -20.83
CA ARG A 610 -20.67 18.28 -20.15
C ARG A 610 -21.98 17.95 -19.46
N TRP A 611 -22.39 18.81 -18.54
CA TRP A 611 -23.76 18.91 -18.08
C TRP A 611 -24.61 19.66 -19.09
N VAL A 612 -25.80 19.13 -19.38
CA VAL A 612 -26.86 19.85 -20.11
C VAL A 612 -28.08 19.96 -19.19
N VAL A 613 -28.68 21.13 -19.14
CA VAL A 613 -29.90 21.39 -18.37
C VAL A 613 -31.00 21.67 -19.38
N GLU A 614 -32.13 21.00 -19.27
CA GLU A 614 -33.31 21.39 -20.06
C GLU A 614 -33.73 22.78 -19.63
N ALA A 615 -33.97 23.68 -20.59
CA ALA A 615 -34.46 25.02 -20.27
C ALA A 615 -35.78 24.87 -19.48
N ALA A 616 -35.86 25.49 -18.31
CA ALA A 616 -37.11 25.57 -17.57
C ALA A 616 -38.15 26.24 -18.47
N HIS A 617 -39.17 25.48 -18.89
CA HIS A 617 -40.30 25.98 -19.67
C HIS A 617 -41.26 26.78 -18.81
#